data_AF-A0A952LTT5-F1
#
_entry.id   AF-A0A952LTT5-F1
#
_cell.length_a   1.000
_cell.length_b   1.000
_cell.length_c   1.000
_cell.angle_alpha   90.00
_cell.angle_beta   90.00
_cell.angle_gamma   90.00
#
_symmetry.space_group_name_H-M   'P 1'
#
loop_
_entity.id
_entity.type
_entity.pdbx_description
1 polymer ?
#
loop_
_entity_poly.entity_id
_entity_poly.type
_entity_poly.pdbx_seq_one_letter_code
_entity_poly.pdbx_strand_id
1 'polypeptide(L)' 'MVLAVVRALRGPSVYDRVLAVNMFGTKTVLFLSVVAFLSGRRDFLDLALTYALINFVGVLAILVFVQRRFSVASSAKSED' A
#
# COMPACT_ATOMS: atom_id res chain seq x y z
N MET A 1 13.19 -3.15 -7.05
CA MET A 1 12.04 -3.90 -6.52
C MET A 1 12.44 -4.98 -5.54
N VAL A 2 13.53 -5.71 -5.83
CA VAL A 2 14.03 -6.84 -5.04
C VAL A 2 14.11 -6.57 -3.52
N LEU A 3 14.68 -5.44 -3.09
CA LEU A 3 14.80 -5.12 -1.65
C LEU A 3 13.46 -4.89 -0.93
N ALA A 4 12.48 -4.26 -1.60
CA ALA A 4 11.16 -4.04 -1.02
C ALA A 4 10.37 -5.35 -0.91
N VAL A 5 10.49 -6.22 -1.92
CA VAL A 5 9.89 -7.56 -1.91
C VAL A 5 10.50 -8.45 -0.82
N VAL A 6 11.83 -8.40 -0.64
CA VAL A 6 12.52 -9.11 0.45
C VAL A 6 12.03 -8.61 1.82
N ARG A 7 11.79 -7.30 1.98
CA ARG A 7 11.24 -6.75 3.24
C ARG A 7 9.75 -7.05 3.45
N ALA A 8 8.95 -7.15 2.37
CA ALA A 8 7.56 -7.62 2.47
C ALA A 8 7.48 -9.08 2.96
N LEU A 9 8.38 -9.93 2.48
CA LEU A 9 8.38 -11.36 2.79
C LEU A 9 9.07 -11.68 4.12
N ARG A 10 10.12 -10.94 4.49
CA ARG A 10 10.88 -11.14 5.74
C ARG A 10 10.54 -10.16 6.86
N GLY A 11 9.61 -9.23 6.61
CA GLY A 11 9.15 -8.26 7.60
C GLY A 11 8.44 -8.96 8.77
N PRO A 12 8.97 -8.90 10.00
CA PRO A 12 8.35 -9.53 11.16
C PRO A 12 7.09 -8.78 11.62
N SER A 13 6.96 -7.50 11.29
CA SER A 13 5.81 -6.67 11.66
C SER A 13 4.80 -6.50 10.51
N VAL A 14 3.52 -6.33 10.87
CA VAL A 14 2.46 -5.97 9.92
C VAL A 14 2.78 -4.63 9.24
N TYR A 15 3.41 -3.70 9.96
CA TYR A 15 3.85 -2.40 9.43
C TYR A 15 4.90 -2.54 8.32
N ASP A 16 5.89 -3.43 8.45
CA ASP A 16 6.89 -3.65 7.41
C ASP A 16 6.25 -4.18 6.11
N ARG A 17 5.22 -5.03 6.24
CA ARG A 17 4.46 -5.55 5.09
C ARG A 17 3.65 -4.44 4.41
N VAL A 18 2.94 -3.63 5.19
CA VAL A 18 2.17 -2.49 4.67
C VAL A 18 3.08 -1.47 3.99
N LEU A 19 4.23 -1.16 4.60
CA LEU A 19 5.23 -0.26 4.02
C LEU A 19 5.76 -0.77 2.67
N ALA A 20 6.04 -2.07 2.59
CA ALA A 20 6.53 -2.68 1.35
C ALA A 20 5.47 -2.66 0.22
N VAL A 21 4.20 -2.93 0.55
CA VAL A 21 3.08 -2.80 -0.42
C VAL A 21 2.95 -1.36 -0.91
N ASN A 22 3.04 -0.38 -0.01
CA ASN A 22 2.97 1.04 -0.38
C ASN A 22 4.13 1.47 -1.30
N MET A 23 5.37 1.05 -1.00
CA MET A 23 6.52 1.27 -1.88
C MET A 23 6.36 0.60 -3.25
N PHE A 24 5.68 -0.54 -3.33
CA PHE A 24 5.40 -1.19 -4.60
C PHE A 24 4.39 -0.37 -5.41
N GLY A 25 3.25 -0.02 -4.82
CA GLY A 25 2.20 0.72 -5.51
C GLY A 25 2.65 2.10 -6.01
N THR A 26 3.43 2.84 -5.23
CA THR A 26 4.00 4.14 -5.67
C THR A 26 4.91 3.99 -6.88
N LYS A 27 5.71 2.93 -6.97
CA LYS A 27 6.58 2.70 -8.13
C LYS A 27 5.83 2.17 -9.34
N THR A 28 4.75 1.40 -9.14
CA THR A 28 3.85 1.02 -10.23
C THR A 28 3.20 2.24 -10.85
N VAL A 29 2.69 3.18 -10.04
CA VAL A 29 2.12 4.45 -10.52
C VAL A 29 3.17 5.25 -11.29
N LEU A 30 4.38 5.38 -10.74
CA LEU A 30 5.45 6.13 -11.40
C LEU A 30 5.84 5.51 -12.75
N PHE A 31 5.88 4.18 -12.82
CA PHE A 31 6.11 3.44 -14.07
C PHE A 31 4.99 3.69 -15.08
N LEU A 32 3.72 3.59 -14.66
CA LEU A 32 2.58 3.88 -15.53
C LEU A 32 2.59 5.32 -16.04
N SER A 33 2.94 6.29 -15.19
CA SER A 33 3.05 7.70 -15.59
C SER A 33 4.15 7.93 -16.62
N VAL A 34 5.31 7.27 -16.49
CA VAL A 34 6.38 7.36 -17.49
C VAL A 34 5.94 6.72 -18.82
N VAL A 35 5.28 5.57 -18.77
CA VAL A 35 4.73 4.91 -19.97
C VAL A 35 3.66 5.79 -20.63
N ALA A 36 2.82 6.46 -19.85
CA ALA A 36 1.82 7.40 -20.36
C ALA A 36 2.46 8.58 -21.10
N PHE A 37 3.52 9.16 -20.51
CA PHE A 37 4.27 10.25 -21.12
C PHE A 37 4.93 9.83 -22.44
N LEU A 38 5.59 8.67 -22.45
CA LEU A 38 6.24 8.13 -23.66
C LEU A 38 5.24 7.75 -24.76
N SER A 39 4.05 7.28 -24.38
CA SER A 39 3.00 6.89 -25.33
C SER A 39 2.25 8.07 -25.95
N GLY A 40 2.43 9.30 -25.42
CA GLY A 40 1.73 10.50 -25.87
C GLY A 40 0.20 10.47 -25.67
N ARG A 41 -0.32 9.42 -25.03
CA ARG A 41 -1.75 9.18 -24.82
C ARG A 41 -2.11 9.47 -23.36
N ARG A 42 -2.94 10.49 -23.16
CA ARG A 42 -3.41 10.93 -21.84
C ARG A 42 -4.25 9.88 -21.11
N ASP A 43 -4.87 8.95 -21.83
CA ASP A 43 -5.67 7.85 -21.26
C ASP A 43 -4.90 7.01 -20.22
N PHE A 44 -3.59 6.84 -20.41
CA PHE A 44 -2.74 6.10 -19.47
C PHE A 44 -2.46 6.87 -18.18
N LEU A 45 -2.56 8.20 -18.20
CA LEU A 45 -2.41 9.02 -17.01
C LEU A 45 -3.62 8.86 -16.08
N ASP A 46 -4.83 8.78 -16.63
CA ASP A 46 -6.04 8.50 -15.86
C ASP A 46 -5.98 7.12 -15.20
N LEU A 47 -5.44 6.13 -15.92
CA LEU A 47 -5.16 4.80 -15.35
C LEU A 47 -4.15 4.88 -14.20
N ALA A 48 -3.03 5.61 -14.38
CA ALA A 48 -2.02 5.78 -13.34
C ALA A 48 -2.59 6.44 -12.07
N LEU A 49 -3.41 7.48 -12.23
CA LEU A 49 -4.10 8.17 -11.14
C LEU A 49 -5.10 7.25 -10.42
N THR A 50 -5.86 6.46 -11.17
CA THR A 50 -6.81 5.48 -10.61
C THR A 50 -6.08 4.43 -9.79
N TYR A 51 -4.97 3.87 -10.30
CA TYR A 51 -4.15 2.92 -9.55
C TYR A 51 -3.50 3.55 -8.30
N ALA A 52 -3.14 4.83 -8.37
CA ALA A 52 -2.62 5.56 -7.21
C ALA A 52 -3.66 5.65 -6.08
N LEU A 53 -4.91 5.99 -6.43
CA LEU A 53 -6.01 6.05 -5.48
C LEU A 53 -6.33 4.68 -4.88
N ILE A 54 -6.39 3.63 -5.71
CA ILE A 54 -6.65 2.26 -5.25
C ILE A 54 -5.56 1.81 -4.26
N ASN A 55 -4.29 2.05 -4.58
CA ASN A 55 -3.17 1.71 -3.69
C ASN A 55 -3.28 2.46 -2.35
N PHE A 56 -3.59 3.76 -2.39
CA PHE A 56 -3.73 4.57 -1.19
C PHE A 56 -4.88 4.09 -0.29
N VAL A 57 -6.06 3.85 -0.87
CA VAL A 57 -7.23 3.34 -0.15
C VAL A 57 -6.96 1.95 0.43
N GLY A 58 -6.29 1.07 -0.33
CA GLY A 58 -5.94 -0.27 0.14
C GLY A 58 -5.02 -0.25 1.37
N VAL A 59 -3.99 0.59 1.36
CA VAL A 59 -3.09 0.78 2.51
C VAL A 59 -3.85 1.33 3.72
N LEU A 60 -4.69 2.36 3.53
CA LEU A 60 -5.51 2.91 4.61
C LEU A 60 -6.47 1.89 5.20
N ALA A 61 -7.13 1.08 4.36
CA ALA A 61 -8.05 0.05 4.82
C ALA A 61 -7.35 -0.97 5.73
N ILE A 62 -6.14 -1.41 5.36
CA ILE A 62 -5.35 -2.34 6.17
C ILE A 62 -4.94 -1.67 7.50
N LEU A 63 -4.48 -0.43 7.46
CA LEU A 63 -4.07 0.30 8.67
C LEU A 63 -5.25 0.47 9.64
N VAL A 64 -6.42 0.89 9.15
CA VAL A 64 -7.64 1.03 9.96
C VAL A 64 -8.08 -0.32 10.52
N PHE A 65 -8.03 -1.38 9.72
CA PHE A 65 -8.38 -2.72 10.17
C PHE A 65 -7.48 -3.19 11.32
N VAL A 66 -6.17 -3.02 11.16
CA VAL A 66 -5.17 -3.39 12.18
C VAL A 66 -5.37 -2.57 13.45
N GLN A 67 -5.53 -1.25 13.34
CA GLN A 67 -5.77 -0.36 14.48
C GLN A 67 -7.03 -0.74 15.26
N ARG A 68 -8.15 -0.99 14.56
CA ARG A 68 -9.41 -1.42 15.19
C ARG A 68 -9.23 -2.74 15.94
N ARG A 69 -8.50 -3.71 15.37
CA ARG A 69 -8.28 -5.02 16.01
C ARG A 69 -7.43 -4.92 17.28
N PHE A 70 -6.44 -4.03 17.30
CA PHE A 70 -5.64 -3.72 18.49
C PHE A 70 -6.47 -3.05 19.58
N SER A 71 -7.33 -2.08 19.23
CA SER A 71 -8.18 -1.38 20.21
C SER A 71 -9.14 -2.33 20.93
N VAL A 72 -9.76 -3.26 20.19
CA VAL A 72 -10.66 -4.29 20.78
C VAL A 72 -9.91 -5.27 21.69
N ALA A 73 -8.69 -5.68 21.31
CA ALA A 73 -7.88 -6.57 22.14
C ALA A 73 -7.43 -5.92 23.46
N SER A 74 -7.24 -4.60 23.47
CA SER A 74 -6.83 -3.86 24.67
C SER A 74 -7.97 -3.73 25.69
N SER A 75 -9.22 -3.57 25.24
CA SER A 75 -10.38 -3.47 26.15
C SER A 75 -10.73 -4.80 26.81
N ALA A 76 -10.60 -5.92 26.09
CA ALA A 76 -10.86 -7.25 26.64
C ALA A 76 -9.87 -7.64 27.77
N LYS A 77 -8.68 -7.03 27.81
CA LYS A 77 -7.65 -7.31 28.82
C LYS A 77 -7.80 -6.46 30.09
N SER A 78 -8.69 -5.46 30.10
CA SER A 78 -8.96 -4.63 31.29
C SER A 78 -10.17 -5.09 32.10
N GLU A 79 -10.91 -6.09 31.62
CA GLU A 79 -12.08 -6.68 32.31
C GLU A 79 -11.77 -8.00 33.04
N ASP A 80 -10.55 -8.55 32.90
CA ASP A 80 -10.00 -9.68 33.65
C ASP A 80 -9.04 -9.21 34.75
#